data_AF-A0AA47PD47-F1
#
_entry.id   AF-A0AA47PD47-F1
#
_cell.length_a   1.000
_cell.length_b   1.000
_cell.length_c   1.000
_cell.angle_alpha   90.00
_cell.angle_beta   90.00
_cell.angle_gamma   90.00
#
_symmetry.space_group_name_H-M   'P 1'
#
loop_
_entity.id
_entity.type
_entity.pdbx_description
1 polymer ?
#
loop_
_entity_poly.entity_id
_entity_poly.type
_entity_poly.pdbx_seq_one_letter_code
_entity_poly.pdbx_strand_id
1 'polypeptide(L)'
;MAATPRKKYDLKFKLSVVKFAEQNSGEAAARHFSVDPKRVREWRKNKSELQHLSEEDSKRARLRGRGRKKSSEELELQVCEWIHSMRARHLRVSRKMIRKKAKEIHATVSDSADVDVFAASAGWLDKFLQRNNLSVRRRTTVAQKDARHFTGKLVSFVTFTTRLIEKRKIQVKNIIAMDETAV
;
A
#
# COMPACT_ATOMS: atom_id res chain seq x y z
N MET A 1 35.33 -12.87 -10.71
CA MET A 1 34.28 -13.86 -10.37
C MET A 1 32.95 -13.12 -10.26
N ALA A 2 31.99 -13.36 -11.16
CA ALA A 2 30.68 -12.71 -11.09
C ALA A 2 29.90 -13.22 -9.86
N ALA A 3 29.35 -12.32 -9.05
CA ALA A 3 28.57 -12.70 -7.88
C ALA A 3 27.28 -13.41 -8.32
N THR A 4 27.08 -14.65 -7.87
CA THR A 4 25.88 -15.44 -8.19
C THR A 4 24.62 -14.67 -7.73
N PRO A 5 23.61 -14.51 -8.61
CA PRO A 5 22.41 -13.76 -8.27
C PRO A 5 21.67 -14.41 -7.08
N ARG A 6 21.17 -13.57 -6.16
CA ARG A 6 20.41 -14.03 -5.00
C ARG A 6 19.09 -14.67 -5.44
N LYS A 7 18.97 -15.99 -5.30
CA LYS A 7 17.72 -16.74 -5.55
C LYS A 7 16.65 -16.41 -4.50
N LYS A 8 15.42 -16.19 -4.95
CA LYS A 8 14.21 -16.02 -4.11
C LYS A 8 13.49 -17.36 -4.02
N TYR A 9 13.08 -17.77 -2.82
CA TYR A 9 12.32 -18.99 -2.56
C TYR A 9 11.02 -18.65 -1.84
N ASP A 10 9.90 -19.21 -2.29
CA ASP A 10 8.61 -19.09 -1.61
C ASP A 10 8.55 -19.99 -0.34
N LEU A 11 7.52 -19.81 0.49
CA LEU A 11 7.36 -20.56 1.73
C LEU A 11 7.11 -22.05 1.46
N LYS A 12 6.31 -22.37 0.43
CA LYS A 12 6.00 -23.75 0.06
C LYS A 12 7.26 -24.55 -0.30
N PHE A 13 8.15 -23.98 -1.11
CA PHE A 13 9.43 -24.58 -1.45
C PHE A 13 10.31 -24.76 -0.22
N LYS A 14 10.41 -23.76 0.66
CA LYS A 14 11.21 -23.90 1.89
C LYS A 14 10.70 -25.05 2.76
N LEU A 15 9.39 -25.19 2.90
CA LEU A 15 8.78 -26.28 3.67
C LEU A 15 9.02 -27.64 3.02
N SER A 16 9.00 -27.76 1.68
CA SER A 16 9.36 -29.01 1.01
C SER A 16 10.82 -29.38 1.24
N VAL A 17 11.74 -28.40 1.22
CA VAL A 17 13.16 -28.64 1.54
C VAL A 17 13.32 -29.06 3.00
N VAL A 18 12.62 -28.42 3.94
CA VAL A 18 12.65 -28.80 5.37
C VAL A 18 12.12 -30.21 5.57
N LYS A 19 10.98 -30.57 4.98
CA LYS A 19 10.41 -31.93 5.07
C LYS A 19 11.38 -33.00 4.55
N PHE A 20 12.03 -32.75 3.41
CA PHE A 20 13.04 -33.66 2.88
C PHE A 20 14.28 -33.75 3.80
N ALA A 21 14.70 -32.63 4.39
CA ALA A 21 15.85 -32.59 5.30
C ALA A 21 15.60 -33.29 6.65
N GLU A 22 14.33 -33.44 7.05
CA GLU A 22 13.92 -34.19 8.25
C GLU A 22 13.88 -35.70 8.00
N GLN A 23 13.47 -36.13 6.80
CA GLN A 23 13.48 -37.53 6.39
C GLN A 23 14.88 -38.04 6.04
N ASN A 24 15.76 -37.13 5.62
CA ASN A 24 17.13 -37.44 5.22
C ASN A 24 18.11 -36.66 6.12
N SER A 25 18.99 -35.86 5.50
CA SER A 25 19.90 -34.94 6.18
C SER A 25 19.85 -33.55 5.54
N GLY A 26 20.31 -32.53 6.27
CA GLY A 26 20.41 -31.17 5.74
C GLY A 26 21.33 -31.08 4.52
N GLU A 27 22.41 -31.87 4.51
CA GLU A 27 23.38 -31.92 3.41
C GLU A 27 22.81 -32.64 2.17
N ALA A 28 22.01 -33.69 2.38
CA ALA A 28 21.29 -34.35 1.29
C ALA A 28 20.23 -33.41 0.68
N ALA A 29 19.52 -32.63 1.50
CA ALA A 29 18.56 -31.65 1.02
C ALA A 29 19.22 -30.50 0.24
N ALA A 30 20.36 -30.00 0.72
CA ALA A 30 21.13 -28.97 0.03
C ALA A 30 21.53 -29.41 -1.38
N ARG A 31 22.05 -30.64 -1.52
CA ARG A 31 22.40 -31.24 -2.82
C ARG A 31 21.17 -31.47 -3.70
N HIS A 32 20.12 -32.11 -3.17
CA HIS A 32 18.91 -32.45 -3.93
C HIS A 32 18.22 -31.20 -4.50
N PHE A 33 18.11 -30.12 -3.71
CA PHE A 33 17.41 -28.90 -4.12
C PHE A 33 18.34 -27.82 -4.69
N SER A 34 19.65 -28.07 -4.77
CA SER A 34 20.66 -27.06 -5.16
C SER A 34 20.52 -25.75 -4.35
N VAL A 35 20.42 -25.91 -3.03
CA VAL A 35 20.28 -24.82 -2.05
C VAL A 35 21.51 -24.84 -1.12
N ASP A 36 21.98 -23.65 -0.76
CA ASP A 36 23.05 -23.50 0.24
C ASP A 36 22.69 -24.20 1.57
N PRO A 37 23.53 -25.11 2.10
CA PRO A 37 23.30 -25.79 3.38
C PRO A 37 22.98 -24.85 4.54
N LYS A 38 23.55 -23.62 4.54
CA LYS A 38 23.24 -22.59 5.53
C LYS A 38 21.76 -22.21 5.50
N ARG A 39 21.17 -22.06 4.31
CA ARG A 39 19.74 -21.75 4.16
C ARG A 39 18.86 -22.87 4.65
N VAL A 40 19.23 -24.13 4.36
CA VAL A 40 18.51 -25.30 4.86
C VAL A 40 18.48 -25.30 6.39
N ARG A 41 19.62 -25.01 7.03
CA ARG A 41 19.72 -24.89 8.50
C ARG A 41 18.85 -23.75 9.04
N GLU A 42 18.89 -22.57 8.42
CA GLU A 42 18.06 -21.42 8.80
C GLU A 42 16.55 -21.72 8.68
N TRP A 43 16.14 -22.42 7.61
CA TRP A 43 14.73 -22.78 7.41
C TRP A 43 14.27 -23.85 8.41
N ARG A 44 15.13 -24.83 8.73
CA ARG A 44 14.84 -25.80 9.80
C ARG A 44 14.66 -25.11 11.15
N LYS A 45 15.52 -24.15 11.49
CA LYS A 45 15.40 -23.39 12.75
C LYS A 45 14.07 -22.62 12.86
N ASN A 46 13.59 -22.09 11.74
CA ASN A 46 12.35 -21.29 11.69
C ASN A 46 11.14 -22.09 11.17
N LYS A 47 11.15 -23.44 11.26
CA LYS A 47 10.12 -24.31 10.66
C LYS A 47 8.70 -23.93 11.10
N SER A 48 8.47 -23.74 12.40
CA SER A 48 7.16 -23.41 12.95
C SER A 48 6.60 -22.11 12.38
N GLU A 49 7.43 -21.05 12.31
CA GLU A 49 7.04 -19.77 11.72
C GLU A 49 6.78 -19.88 10.22
N LEU A 50 7.57 -20.69 9.50
CA LEU A 50 7.36 -20.94 8.07
C LEU A 50 6.03 -21.67 7.81
N GLN A 51 5.66 -22.63 8.66
CA GLN A 51 4.38 -23.37 8.56
C GLN A 51 3.19 -22.45 8.75
N HIS A 52 3.15 -21.73 9.88
CA HIS A 52 2.07 -20.77 10.18
C HIS A 52 1.89 -19.74 9.06
N LEU A 53 3.00 -19.18 8.53
CA LEU A 53 2.91 -18.18 7.46
C LEU A 53 2.54 -18.77 6.10
N SER A 54 2.85 -20.04 5.84
CA SER A 54 2.49 -20.71 4.59
C SER A 54 0.99 -21.02 4.51
N GLU A 55 0.34 -21.22 5.65
CA GLU A 55 -1.12 -21.40 5.75
C GLU A 55 -1.85 -20.09 5.38
N GLU A 56 -1.31 -18.95 5.77
CA GLU A 56 -1.85 -17.63 5.40
C GLU A 56 -1.56 -17.26 3.92
N ASP A 57 -0.31 -17.42 3.47
CA ASP A 57 0.16 -16.95 2.16
C ASP A 57 1.35 -17.79 1.67
N SER A 58 1.04 -18.89 0.98
CA SER A 58 2.04 -19.84 0.47
C SER A 58 3.01 -19.26 -0.57
N LYS A 59 2.63 -18.19 -1.29
CA LYS A 59 3.46 -17.52 -2.31
C LYS A 59 4.45 -16.51 -1.71
N ARG A 60 4.30 -16.21 -0.41
CA ARG A 60 5.22 -15.34 0.31
C ARG A 60 6.64 -15.90 0.28
N ALA A 61 7.65 -15.02 0.31
CA ALA A 61 9.06 -15.42 0.32
C ALA A 61 9.82 -14.98 1.58
N ARG A 62 9.25 -14.10 2.40
CA ARG A 62 9.89 -13.53 3.60
C ARG A 62 9.03 -13.81 4.82
N LEU A 63 9.69 -14.02 5.96
CA LEU A 63 9.02 -14.02 7.26
C LEU A 63 8.41 -12.65 7.55
N ARG A 64 7.43 -12.58 8.46
CA ARG A 64 6.85 -11.30 8.90
C ARG A 64 7.97 -10.42 9.47
N GLY A 65 7.90 -9.12 9.18
CA GLY A 65 8.90 -8.14 9.64
C GLY A 65 10.28 -8.20 8.98
N ARG A 66 10.62 -9.21 8.15
CA ARG A 66 11.93 -9.32 7.47
C ARG A 66 12.10 -8.42 6.23
N GLY A 67 11.59 -7.18 6.30
CA GLY A 67 11.72 -6.16 5.26
C GLY A 67 12.57 -4.97 5.70
N ARG A 68 12.73 -3.97 4.81
CA ARG A 68 13.32 -2.69 5.19
C ARG A 68 12.40 -2.01 6.21
N LYS A 69 12.94 -1.74 7.41
CA LYS A 69 12.23 -1.06 8.51
C LYS A 69 11.82 0.35 8.10
N LYS A 70 10.88 0.94 8.85
CA LYS A 70 10.49 2.36 8.70
C LYS A 70 11.73 3.24 8.93
N SER A 71 11.77 4.41 8.29
CA SER A 71 12.90 5.35 8.46
C SER A 71 12.90 5.92 9.88
N SER A 72 11.72 6.33 10.34
CA SER A 72 11.41 6.69 11.71
C SER A 72 9.90 6.51 11.87
N GLU A 73 9.47 5.89 12.97
CA GLU A 73 8.05 5.70 13.27
C GLU A 73 7.39 7.04 13.59
N GLU A 74 8.07 7.86 14.38
CA GLU A 74 7.67 9.23 14.73
C GLU A 74 7.48 10.11 13.49
N LEU A 75 8.41 10.06 12.55
CA LEU A 75 8.31 10.79 11.29
C LEU A 75 7.06 10.37 10.48
N GLU A 76 6.83 9.06 10.32
CA GLU A 76 5.68 8.57 9.56
C GLU A 76 4.36 8.96 10.25
N LEU A 77 4.30 8.94 11.59
CA LEU A 77 3.14 9.34 12.37
C LEU A 77 2.79 10.82 12.14
N GLN A 78 3.74 11.73 12.34
CA GLN A 78 3.49 13.17 12.17
C GLN A 78 3.12 13.54 10.72
N VAL A 79 3.74 12.90 9.73
CA VAL A 79 3.36 13.10 8.32
C VAL A 79 1.91 12.62 8.09
N CYS A 80 1.52 11.50 8.69
CA CYS A 80 0.16 10.96 8.56
C CYS A 80 -0.88 11.91 9.17
N GLU A 81 -0.66 12.39 10.39
CA GLU A 81 -1.53 13.36 11.06
C GLU A 81 -1.70 14.65 10.25
N TRP A 82 -0.60 15.17 9.70
CA TRP A 82 -0.65 16.34 8.82
C TRP A 82 -1.52 16.10 7.58
N ILE A 83 -1.42 14.91 6.95
CA ILE A 83 -2.28 14.54 5.82
C ILE A 83 -3.75 14.51 6.24
N HIS A 84 -4.06 13.92 7.39
CA HIS A 84 -5.42 13.86 7.92
C HIS A 84 -5.99 15.26 8.21
N SER A 85 -5.22 16.15 8.82
CA SER A 85 -5.60 17.56 9.06
C SER A 85 -5.89 18.31 7.75
N MET A 86 -5.06 18.13 6.73
CA MET A 86 -5.29 18.75 5.41
C MET A 86 -6.56 18.22 4.75
N ARG A 87 -6.78 16.91 4.81
CA ARG A 87 -7.98 16.26 4.25
C ARG A 87 -9.26 16.66 4.98
N ALA A 88 -9.21 16.83 6.31
CA ALA A 88 -10.32 17.31 7.11
C ALA A 88 -10.75 18.74 6.70
N ARG A 89 -9.78 19.58 6.30
CA ARG A 89 -10.03 20.93 5.75
C ARG A 89 -10.30 20.95 4.25
N HIS A 90 -10.52 19.78 3.63
CA HIS A 90 -10.75 19.63 2.20
C HIS A 90 -9.63 20.19 1.30
N LEU A 91 -8.41 20.29 1.82
CA LEU A 91 -7.25 20.75 1.05
C LEU A 91 -6.63 19.58 0.28
N ARG A 92 -6.26 19.85 -0.97
CA ARG A 92 -5.55 18.88 -1.82
C ARG A 92 -4.16 18.61 -1.24
N VAL A 93 -3.84 17.33 -1.06
CA VAL A 93 -2.50 16.88 -0.65
C VAL A 93 -1.83 16.18 -1.83
N SER A 94 -0.81 16.80 -2.41
CA SER A 94 -0.02 16.19 -3.48
C SER A 94 1.17 15.40 -2.94
N ARG A 95 1.66 14.45 -3.74
CA ARG A 95 2.89 13.68 -3.45
C ARG A 95 4.10 14.59 -3.20
N LYS A 96 4.21 15.70 -3.95
CA LYS A 96 5.27 16.70 -3.76
C LYS A 96 5.18 17.39 -2.39
N MET A 97 3.96 17.73 -1.96
CA MET A 97 3.74 18.31 -0.64
C MET A 97 4.09 17.34 0.49
N ILE A 98 3.71 16.07 0.37
CA ILE A 98 4.05 15.03 1.37
C ILE A 98 5.57 14.91 1.51
N ARG A 99 6.30 14.84 0.39
CA ARG A 99 7.78 14.78 0.43
C ARG A 99 8.41 16.00 1.07
N LYS A 100 7.89 17.20 0.77
CA LYS A 100 8.36 18.45 1.39
C LYS A 100 8.11 18.42 2.89
N LYS A 101 6.89 18.11 3.32
CA LYS A 101 6.53 18.06 4.74
C LYS A 101 7.33 17.00 5.51
N ALA A 102 7.58 15.84 4.90
CA ALA A 102 8.38 14.80 5.52
C ALA A 102 9.84 15.24 5.74
N LYS A 103 10.42 16.04 4.84
CA LYS A 103 11.75 16.61 5.06
C LYS A 103 11.75 17.66 6.18
N GLU A 104 10.73 18.51 6.24
CA GLU A 104 10.56 19.49 7.31
C GLU A 104 10.47 18.80 8.68
N ILE A 105 9.62 17.76 8.80
CA ILE A 105 9.48 17.00 10.06
C ILE A 105 10.77 16.24 10.41
N HIS A 106 11.45 15.68 9.41
CA HIS A 106 12.72 14.99 9.67
C HIS A 106 13.77 15.94 10.27
N ALA A 107 13.79 17.20 9.81
CA ALA A 107 14.70 18.21 10.36
C ALA A 107 14.38 18.58 11.81
N THR A 108 13.12 18.48 12.24
CA THR A 108 12.73 18.78 13.63
C THR A 108 12.87 17.60 14.59
N VAL A 109 12.82 16.36 14.07
CA VAL A 109 12.89 15.14 14.89
C VAL A 109 14.34 14.66 15.08
N SER A 110 15.26 15.08 14.20
CA SER A 110 16.65 14.67 14.22
C SER A 110 17.54 15.71 14.92
N ASP A 111 17.63 15.66 16.24
CA ASP A 111 18.58 16.46 17.05
C ASP A 111 20.04 15.96 16.95
N SER A 112 20.31 14.95 16.12
CA SER A 112 21.61 14.29 16.07
C SER A 112 22.32 14.58 14.75
N ALA A 113 23.54 15.12 14.86
CA ALA A 113 24.43 15.56 13.78
C ALA A 113 24.95 14.42 12.86
N ASP A 114 24.30 13.26 12.83
CA ASP A 114 24.80 12.07 12.14
C ASP A 114 23.67 11.23 11.51
N VAL A 115 22.66 11.91 10.95
CA VAL A 115 21.51 11.25 10.33
C VAL A 115 21.58 11.40 8.81
N ASP A 116 22.02 10.32 8.19
CA ASP A 116 21.79 9.90 6.80
C ASP A 116 20.63 10.70 6.18
N VAL A 117 20.96 11.68 5.32
CA VAL A 117 20.04 12.71 4.83
C VAL A 117 18.76 12.06 4.31
N PHE A 118 17.66 12.20 5.05
CA PHE A 118 16.38 11.62 4.65
C PHE A 118 15.92 12.21 3.31
N ALA A 119 16.12 11.43 2.24
CA ALA A 119 15.87 11.89 0.88
C ALA A 119 14.38 12.08 0.55
N ALA A 120 13.47 11.58 1.39
CA ALA A 120 12.05 11.43 1.10
C ALA A 120 11.84 10.88 -0.32
N SER A 121 12.48 9.75 -0.65
CA SER A 121 12.52 9.22 -2.02
C SER A 121 11.13 8.80 -2.53
N ALA A 122 10.98 8.63 -3.84
CA ALA A 122 9.72 8.16 -4.42
C ALA A 122 9.30 6.79 -3.85
N GLY A 123 10.26 5.87 -3.71
CA GLY A 123 10.01 4.54 -3.13
C GLY A 123 9.71 4.56 -1.62
N TRP A 124 10.22 5.55 -0.87
CA TRP A 124 9.77 5.76 0.50
C TRP A 124 8.31 6.21 0.52
N LEU A 125 7.96 7.20 -0.30
CA LEU A 125 6.60 7.73 -0.36
C LEU A 125 5.58 6.65 -0.74
N ASP A 126 5.87 5.81 -1.74
CA ASP A 126 4.96 4.72 -2.12
C ASP A 126 4.70 3.75 -0.97
N LYS A 127 5.76 3.34 -0.26
CA LYS A 127 5.63 2.45 0.89
C LYS A 127 4.90 3.12 2.06
N PHE A 128 5.20 4.40 2.32
CA PHE A 128 4.50 5.19 3.33
C PHE A 128 3.00 5.24 3.06
N LEU A 129 2.61 5.54 1.82
CA LEU A 129 1.20 5.58 1.42
C LEU A 129 0.53 4.22 1.55
N GLN A 130 1.20 3.14 1.09
CA GLN A 130 0.68 1.77 1.21
C GLN A 130 0.50 1.33 2.66
N ARG A 131 1.50 1.58 3.54
CA ARG A 131 1.43 1.21 4.96
C ARG A 131 0.32 1.93 5.71
N ASN A 132 0.05 3.19 5.36
CA ASN A 132 -0.95 4.01 6.02
C ASN A 132 -2.32 3.98 5.31
N ASN A 133 -2.52 3.10 4.32
CA ASN A 133 -3.75 3.01 3.53
C ASN A 133 -4.17 4.36 2.91
N LEU A 134 -3.21 5.20 2.54
CA LEU A 134 -3.43 6.50 1.95
C LEU A 134 -3.45 6.40 0.43
N SER A 135 -4.62 6.56 -0.19
CA SER A 135 -4.72 6.70 -1.65
C SER A 135 -4.46 8.14 -2.09
N VAL A 136 -3.94 8.33 -3.31
CA VAL A 136 -3.71 9.67 -3.90
C VAL A 136 -5.04 10.37 -4.22
N ARG A 137 -6.08 9.61 -4.58
CA ARG A 137 -7.42 10.10 -4.90
C ARG A 137 -8.40 9.66 -3.80
N ARG A 138 -8.83 10.62 -2.98
CA ARG A 138 -10.21 10.67 -2.48
C ARG A 138 -10.84 11.89 -3.17
N ARG A 139 -11.97 11.71 -3.86
CA ARG A 139 -12.71 12.82 -4.48
C ARG A 139 -12.95 13.87 -3.39
N THR A 140 -12.34 15.05 -3.54
CA THR A 140 -12.53 16.21 -2.65
C THR A 140 -13.72 17.06 -3.07
N THR A 141 -14.39 16.72 -4.19
CA THR A 141 -15.71 17.26 -4.51
C THR A 141 -16.73 16.65 -3.55
N VAL A 142 -16.79 17.22 -2.36
CA VAL A 142 -17.97 17.13 -1.52
C VAL A 142 -19.10 17.70 -2.37
N ALA A 143 -20.17 16.93 -2.60
CA ALA A 143 -21.42 17.51 -3.10
C ALA A 143 -21.75 18.74 -2.24
N GLN A 144 -22.31 19.80 -2.84
CA GLN A 144 -22.68 21.02 -2.10
C GLN A 144 -23.37 20.62 -0.79
N LYS A 145 -22.80 21.02 0.36
CA LYS A 145 -23.26 20.65 1.72
C LYS A 145 -24.57 21.33 2.09
N ASP A 146 -25.50 21.45 1.17
CA ASP A 146 -26.82 21.95 1.48
C ASP A 146 -27.72 20.78 1.86
N ALA A 147 -27.39 20.11 2.98
CA ALA A 147 -28.10 18.93 3.45
C ALA A 147 -29.59 19.21 3.72
N ARG A 148 -29.93 20.48 4.04
CA ARG A 148 -31.30 20.92 4.29
C ARG A 148 -32.16 20.96 3.02
N HIS A 149 -31.57 21.28 1.87
CA HIS A 149 -32.27 21.36 0.59
C HIS A 149 -31.86 20.26 -0.41
N PHE A 150 -30.93 19.37 -0.06
CA PHE A 150 -30.44 18.31 -0.94
C PHE A 150 -31.55 17.41 -1.45
N THR A 151 -32.39 16.90 -0.53
CA THR A 151 -33.53 16.04 -0.89
C THR A 151 -34.51 16.78 -1.81
N GLY A 152 -34.82 18.05 -1.50
CA GLY A 152 -35.73 18.86 -2.32
C GLY A 152 -35.19 19.12 -3.73
N LYS A 153 -33.90 19.45 -3.87
CA LYS A 153 -33.24 19.62 -5.17
C LYS A 153 -33.14 18.31 -5.96
N LEU A 154 -32.93 17.19 -5.28
CA LEU A 154 -32.85 15.87 -5.92
C LEU A 154 -34.23 15.47 -6.47
N VAL A 155 -35.28 15.64 -5.66
CA VAL A 155 -36.67 15.38 -6.09
C VAL A 155 -37.06 16.32 -7.22
N SER A 156 -36.74 17.62 -7.14
CA SER A 156 -37.08 18.58 -8.20
C SER A 156 -36.35 18.25 -9.51
N PHE A 157 -35.07 17.88 -9.45
CA PHE A 157 -34.30 17.47 -10.62
C PHE A 157 -34.86 16.21 -11.27
N VAL A 158 -35.12 15.15 -10.49
CA VAL A 158 -35.71 13.90 -11.00
C VAL A 158 -37.10 14.15 -11.61
N THR A 159 -37.94 14.94 -10.94
CA THR A 159 -39.28 15.28 -11.44
C THR A 159 -39.20 16.07 -12.75
N PHE A 160 -38.28 17.04 -12.83
CA PHE A 160 -38.05 17.84 -14.02
C PHE A 160 -37.55 17.01 -15.21
N THR A 161 -36.56 16.13 -14.99
CA THR A 161 -35.99 15.30 -16.06
C THR A 161 -37.00 14.27 -16.57
N THR A 162 -37.76 13.61 -15.70
CA THR A 162 -38.81 12.67 -16.10
C THR A 162 -39.86 13.35 -16.97
N ARG A 163 -40.37 14.52 -16.55
CA ARG A 163 -41.33 15.31 -17.35
C ARG A 163 -40.77 15.74 -18.70
N LEU A 164 -39.49 16.10 -18.74
CA LEU A 164 -38.83 16.51 -19.98
C LEU A 164 -38.69 15.33 -20.96
N ILE A 165 -38.33 14.15 -20.46
CA ILE A 165 -38.21 12.90 -21.24
C ILE A 165 -39.56 12.53 -21.85
N GLU A 166 -40.63 12.56 -21.06
CA GLU A 166 -42.00 12.27 -21.51
C GLU A 166 -42.47 13.28 -22.56
N LYS A 167 -42.34 14.59 -22.27
CA LYS A 167 -42.77 15.67 -23.18
C LYS A 167 -42.07 15.61 -24.52
N ARG A 168 -40.77 15.31 -24.52
CA ARG A 168 -39.94 15.28 -25.74
C ARG A 168 -39.85 13.88 -26.37
N LYS A 169 -40.51 12.87 -25.80
CA LYS A 169 -40.45 11.47 -26.24
C LYS A 169 -39.01 10.98 -26.44
N ILE A 170 -38.12 11.33 -25.52
CA ILE A 170 -36.70 10.97 -25.61
C ILE A 170 -36.56 9.47 -25.31
N GLN A 171 -36.03 8.72 -26.27
CA GLN A 171 -35.75 7.30 -26.06
C GLN A 171 -34.58 7.12 -25.07
N VAL A 172 -34.66 6.13 -24.20
CA VAL A 172 -33.63 5.84 -23.17
C VAL A 172 -32.23 5.72 -23.78
N LYS A 173 -32.13 5.12 -24.97
CA LYS A 173 -30.87 4.96 -25.71
C LYS A 173 -30.18 6.27 -26.12
N ASN A 174 -30.92 7.40 -26.10
CA ASN A 174 -30.42 8.72 -26.47
C ASN A 174 -30.05 9.58 -25.24
N ILE A 175 -30.12 9.03 -24.02
CA ILE A 175 -29.76 9.72 -22.79
C ILE A 175 -28.30 9.37 -22.47
N ILE A 176 -27.42 10.36 -22.52
CA ILE A 176 -26.00 10.22 -22.20
C ILE A 176 -25.64 11.07 -20.97
N ALA A 177 -24.83 10.52 -20.08
CA ALA A 177 -24.28 11.27 -18.95
C ALA A 177 -22.97 11.95 -19.39
N MET A 178 -22.88 13.26 -19.18
CA MET A 178 -21.69 14.06 -19.50
C MET A 178 -21.28 14.84 -18.26
N ASP A 179 -20.00 14.79 -17.89
CA ASP A 179 -19.44 15.48 -16.73
C ASP A 179 -18.05 16.01 -17.07
N GLU A 180 -17.72 17.21 -16.58
CA GLU A 180 -16.40 17.81 -16.79
C GLU A 180 -15.42 17.23 -15.77
N THR A 181 -14.46 16.45 -16.25
CA THR A 181 -13.35 15.99 -15.42
C THR A 181 -12.21 17.01 -15.45
N ALA A 182 -11.97 17.70 -14.34
CA ALA A 182 -10.76 18.52 -14.18
C ALA A 182 -9.49 17.65 -14.36
N VAL A 183 -8.64 18.04 -15.30
CA VAL A 183 -7.33 17.41 -15.60
C VAL A 183 -6.24 17.98 -14.70
#